data_AF-A0A2D7GYM9-F1
#
_entry.id   AF-A0A2D7GYM9-F1
#
_cell.length_a   1.000
_cell.length_b   1.000
_cell.length_c   1.000
_cell.angle_alpha   90.00
_cell.angle_beta   90.00
_cell.angle_gamma   90.00
#
_symmetry.space_group_name_H-M   'P 1'
#
loop_
_entity.id
_entity.type
_entity.pdbx_description
1 polymer ?
#
loop_
_entity_poly.entity_id
_entity_poly.type
_entity_poly.pdbx_seq_one_letter_code
_entity_poly.pdbx_strand_id
1 'polypeptide(L)'
;MYRLLLILVFLTSTALADTWTVDDDGKADFDNIQAAVDAASDGDEVVVMPGTYTGSGSYVVNMNGKGILLRSQEGPQTTIVSGQNQRNVFFCGNNETTSTIISGFTITEGSGSQGGGIKCLGSSPKIENCRIINNYAGQGGGIAFLGSNADMAEIVNCVLQNNEATFGGAAFCDMGNFWMIDCLVRDNVANIIGGVYVYCCSGILQNTVVCSNANGQLYGGGADDDCVISEACESCGDINGDDIVNVGDLLVIIKNWNTSNVYGDVTLDGIINVEDILFLVSVWGNDCSPDPVGACCIGWEEPWCKGGLTEDECWDYGGWYQGDDTSCGSVSCF
;
A
#
# COMPACT_ATOMS: atom_id res chain seq x y z
N MET A 1 -6.62 -69.74 11.67
CA MET A 1 -6.01 -68.43 11.35
C MET A 1 -6.90 -67.73 10.33
N TYR A 2 -7.81 -66.87 10.75
CA TYR A 2 -8.45 -65.89 9.87
C TYR A 2 -8.40 -64.55 10.63
N ARG A 3 -7.47 -63.69 10.23
CA ARG A 3 -7.36 -62.32 10.76
C ARG A 3 -8.45 -61.50 10.09
N LEU A 4 -9.43 -61.07 10.88
CA LEU A 4 -10.43 -60.09 10.48
C LEU A 4 -9.71 -58.73 10.36
N LEU A 5 -9.57 -58.23 9.14
CA LEU A 5 -9.02 -56.90 8.88
C LEU A 5 -10.15 -55.88 9.07
N LEU A 6 -10.12 -55.10 10.16
CA LEU A 6 -10.97 -53.92 10.30
C LEU A 6 -10.43 -52.84 9.34
N ILE A 7 -11.17 -52.58 8.27
CA ILE A 7 -10.96 -51.41 7.42
C ILE A 7 -11.65 -50.24 8.12
N LEU A 8 -10.85 -49.37 8.75
CA LEU A 8 -11.31 -48.10 9.31
C LEU A 8 -11.51 -47.14 8.13
N VAL A 9 -12.76 -46.93 7.73
CA VAL A 9 -13.11 -45.92 6.72
C VAL A 9 -13.10 -44.57 7.42
N PHE A 10 -12.06 -43.77 7.18
CA PHE A 10 -12.08 -42.34 7.51
C PHE A 10 -13.06 -41.67 6.54
N LEU A 11 -14.28 -41.42 7.00
CA LEU A 11 -15.17 -40.44 6.38
C LEU A 11 -14.53 -39.07 6.62
N THR A 12 -13.75 -38.58 5.65
CA THR A 12 -13.40 -37.17 5.58
C THR A 12 -14.70 -36.43 5.27
N SER A 13 -15.38 -35.88 6.29
CA SER A 13 -16.39 -34.87 6.03
C SER A 13 -15.65 -33.70 5.40
N THR A 14 -15.98 -33.37 4.16
CA THR A 14 -15.71 -32.02 3.65
C THR A 14 -16.52 -31.09 4.54
N ALA A 15 -15.89 -30.52 5.57
CA ALA A 15 -16.48 -29.40 6.28
C ALA A 15 -16.66 -28.30 5.22
N LEU A 16 -17.90 -27.85 5.03
CA LEU A 16 -18.13 -26.65 4.25
C LEU A 16 -17.59 -25.49 5.08
N ALA A 17 -16.97 -24.52 4.42
CA ALA A 17 -16.58 -23.28 5.07
C ALA A 17 -17.82 -22.64 5.71
N ASP A 18 -17.75 -22.35 7.00
CA ASP A 18 -18.80 -21.62 7.69
C ASP A 18 -18.60 -20.10 7.47
N THR A 19 -19.70 -19.35 7.52
CA THR A 19 -19.67 -17.88 7.47
C THR A 19 -20.13 -17.33 8.81
N TRP A 20 -19.28 -16.53 9.45
CA TRP A 20 -19.54 -15.84 10.71
C TRP A 20 -19.76 -14.35 10.45
N THR A 21 -20.79 -13.76 11.04
CA THR A 21 -21.08 -12.32 10.90
C THR A 21 -20.67 -11.55 12.16
N VAL A 22 -20.19 -10.31 11.97
CA VAL A 22 -19.79 -9.40 13.06
C VAL A 22 -20.43 -8.03 12.87
N ASP A 23 -21.04 -7.48 13.92
CA ASP A 23 -21.72 -6.19 13.90
C ASP A 23 -21.61 -5.52 15.29
N ASP A 24 -21.09 -4.29 15.38
CA ASP A 24 -20.85 -3.61 16.66
C ASP A 24 -22.12 -3.00 17.28
N ASP A 25 -23.19 -2.84 16.50
CA ASP A 25 -24.45 -2.26 16.96
C ASP A 25 -25.73 -3.03 16.55
N GLY A 26 -25.59 -4.06 15.70
CA GLY A 26 -26.71 -4.80 15.15
C GLY A 26 -26.80 -6.30 15.50
N LYS A 27 -27.48 -7.05 14.64
CA LYS A 27 -27.74 -8.49 14.82
C LYS A 27 -26.79 -9.30 13.96
N ALA A 28 -25.72 -9.76 14.58
CA ALA A 28 -24.76 -10.68 13.98
C ALA A 28 -24.46 -11.84 14.93
N ASP A 29 -23.64 -12.79 14.49
CA ASP A 29 -23.20 -13.91 15.33
C ASP A 29 -22.30 -13.44 16.48
N PHE A 30 -21.53 -12.37 16.25
CA PHE A 30 -20.64 -11.75 17.23
C PHE A 30 -20.74 -10.22 17.21
N ASP A 31 -20.42 -9.61 18.35
CA ASP A 31 -20.38 -8.15 18.53
C ASP A 31 -18.96 -7.56 18.40
N ASN A 32 -17.96 -8.41 18.20
CA ASN A 32 -16.57 -8.00 18.00
C ASN A 32 -15.82 -8.99 17.12
N ILE A 33 -14.82 -8.49 16.39
CA ILE A 33 -14.09 -9.26 15.38
C ILE A 33 -13.29 -10.40 16.00
N GLN A 34 -12.65 -10.18 17.16
CA GLN A 34 -11.82 -11.20 17.79
C GLN A 34 -12.63 -12.45 18.17
N ALA A 35 -13.84 -12.29 18.72
CA ALA A 35 -14.68 -13.42 19.08
C ALA A 35 -15.07 -14.29 17.86
N ALA A 36 -15.32 -13.66 16.72
CA ALA A 36 -15.58 -14.39 15.46
C ALA A 36 -14.32 -15.12 14.97
N VAL A 37 -13.16 -14.46 14.98
CA VAL A 37 -11.88 -15.10 14.63
C VAL A 37 -11.57 -16.26 15.57
N ASP A 38 -11.89 -16.15 16.87
CA ASP A 38 -11.68 -17.23 17.84
C ASP A 38 -12.58 -18.44 17.56
N ALA A 39 -13.82 -18.21 17.13
CA ALA A 39 -14.79 -19.26 16.78
C ALA A 39 -14.52 -19.94 15.42
N ALA A 40 -13.99 -19.18 14.45
CA ALA A 40 -13.74 -19.67 13.09
C ALA A 40 -12.72 -20.81 13.03
N SER A 41 -12.86 -21.70 12.07
CA SER A 41 -11.89 -22.73 11.69
C SER A 41 -11.23 -22.41 10.35
N ASP A 42 -10.12 -23.08 10.03
CA ASP A 42 -9.47 -22.91 8.73
C ASP A 42 -10.47 -23.15 7.58
N GLY A 43 -10.47 -22.22 6.61
CA GLY A 43 -11.40 -22.21 5.48
C GLY A 43 -12.64 -21.35 5.69
N ASP A 44 -12.96 -20.95 6.92
CA ASP A 44 -14.13 -20.13 7.22
C ASP A 44 -13.99 -18.68 6.72
N GLU A 45 -15.14 -18.03 6.62
CA GLU A 45 -15.28 -16.61 6.30
C GLU A 45 -15.84 -15.84 7.51
N VAL A 46 -15.23 -14.70 7.84
CA VAL A 46 -15.73 -13.74 8.82
C VAL A 46 -16.09 -12.45 8.08
N VAL A 47 -17.38 -12.11 8.08
CA VAL A 47 -17.95 -10.94 7.40
C VAL A 47 -18.29 -9.87 8.42
N VAL A 48 -17.64 -8.71 8.31
CA VAL A 48 -17.78 -7.60 9.24
C VAL A 48 -18.65 -6.51 8.64
N MET A 49 -19.72 -6.13 9.34
CA MET A 49 -20.64 -5.07 8.93
C MET A 49 -19.98 -3.68 9.00
N PRO A 50 -20.58 -2.63 8.41
CA PRO A 50 -20.15 -1.24 8.64
C PRO A 50 -20.15 -0.91 10.12
N GLY A 51 -19.11 -0.25 10.61
CA GLY A 51 -18.93 0.00 12.05
C GLY A 51 -17.50 0.40 12.42
N THR A 52 -17.29 0.72 13.70
CA THR A 52 -15.95 1.02 14.23
C THR A 52 -15.57 0.03 15.33
N TYR A 53 -14.70 -0.90 14.97
CA TYR A 53 -14.28 -1.99 15.84
C TYR A 53 -12.99 -1.64 16.57
N THR A 54 -12.99 -1.87 17.88
CA THR A 54 -11.85 -1.59 18.76
C THR A 54 -11.56 -2.80 19.65
N GLY A 55 -10.44 -2.78 20.37
CA GLY A 55 -10.01 -3.87 21.23
C GLY A 55 -9.73 -3.42 22.66
N SER A 56 -9.41 -4.36 23.54
CA SER A 56 -8.96 -4.06 24.91
C SER A 56 -7.57 -4.62 25.23
N GLY A 57 -6.98 -5.38 24.32
CA GLY A 57 -5.67 -6.04 24.50
C GLY A 57 -4.50 -5.26 23.89
N SER A 58 -3.41 -5.98 23.66
CA SER A 58 -2.22 -5.49 22.94
C SER A 58 -2.44 -5.36 21.43
N TYR A 59 -3.55 -5.89 20.93
CA TYR A 59 -4.02 -5.78 19.56
C TYR A 59 -5.55 -5.67 19.54
N VAL A 60 -6.13 -5.19 18.43
CA VAL A 60 -7.59 -5.28 18.20
C VAL A 60 -7.96 -6.69 17.76
N VAL A 61 -7.23 -7.22 16.77
CA VAL A 61 -7.44 -8.56 16.23
C VAL A 61 -6.13 -9.32 16.13
N ASN A 62 -6.09 -10.55 16.65
CA ASN A 62 -5.07 -11.55 16.42
C ASN A 62 -5.67 -12.66 15.55
N MET A 63 -5.01 -12.93 14.42
CA MET A 63 -5.48 -13.88 13.41
C MET A 63 -5.28 -15.35 13.82
N ASN A 64 -4.60 -15.60 14.94
CA ASN A 64 -4.46 -16.92 15.59
C ASN A 64 -3.89 -18.03 14.68
N GLY A 65 -3.16 -17.68 13.61
CA GLY A 65 -2.57 -18.65 12.69
C GLY A 65 -3.59 -19.34 11.80
N LYS A 66 -4.82 -18.82 11.70
CA LYS A 66 -5.92 -19.45 10.98
C LYS A 66 -5.95 -19.03 9.52
N GLY A 67 -6.18 -19.99 8.63
CA GLY A 67 -6.40 -19.74 7.20
C GLY A 67 -7.85 -19.35 6.91
N ILE A 68 -8.25 -18.16 7.34
CA ILE A 68 -9.62 -17.63 7.18
C ILE A 68 -9.66 -16.40 6.28
N LEU A 69 -10.81 -16.14 5.67
CA LEU A 69 -11.12 -14.86 5.03
C LEU A 69 -11.82 -13.94 6.04
N LEU A 70 -11.10 -12.95 6.57
CA LEU A 70 -11.68 -11.86 7.33
C LEU A 70 -11.88 -10.66 6.41
N ARG A 71 -13.13 -10.29 6.14
CA ARG A 71 -13.44 -9.17 5.24
C ARG A 71 -14.55 -8.26 5.74
N SER A 72 -14.51 -7.01 5.32
CA SER A 72 -15.65 -6.11 5.45
C SER A 72 -16.77 -6.49 4.47
N GLN A 73 -17.99 -6.06 4.80
CA GLN A 73 -19.14 -6.21 3.92
C GLN A 73 -19.20 -5.10 2.86
N GLU A 74 -18.96 -3.84 3.26
CA GLU A 74 -19.14 -2.66 2.41
C GLU A 74 -17.84 -1.92 2.06
N GLY A 75 -16.69 -2.50 2.41
CA GLY A 75 -15.38 -1.95 2.08
C GLY A 75 -14.82 -0.98 3.13
N PRO A 76 -13.62 -0.45 2.86
CA PRO A 76 -12.82 0.25 3.87
C PRO A 76 -13.41 1.61 4.26
N GLN A 77 -14.30 2.18 3.45
CA GLN A 77 -14.89 3.51 3.70
C GLN A 77 -15.85 3.53 4.90
N THR A 78 -16.45 2.38 5.25
CA THR A 78 -17.47 2.29 6.31
C THR A 78 -17.16 1.25 7.39
N THR A 79 -16.17 0.37 7.17
CA THR A 79 -15.73 -0.62 8.18
C THR A 79 -14.32 -0.28 8.68
N ILE A 80 -14.25 0.27 9.90
CA ILE A 80 -13.03 0.79 10.52
C ILE A 80 -12.60 -0.14 11.65
N VAL A 81 -11.32 -0.49 11.69
CA VAL A 81 -10.69 -1.17 12.83
C VAL A 81 -9.64 -0.22 13.42
N SER A 82 -9.90 0.27 14.64
CA SER A 82 -9.07 1.30 15.29
C SER A 82 -8.30 0.76 16.50
N GLY A 83 -6.99 1.01 16.49
CA GLY A 83 -6.09 0.77 17.61
C GLY A 83 -6.19 1.82 18.74
N GLN A 84 -6.97 2.89 18.54
CA GLN A 84 -7.19 3.99 19.50
C GLN A 84 -5.89 4.62 20.03
N ASN A 85 -4.82 4.60 19.24
CA ASN A 85 -3.46 5.00 19.57
C ASN A 85 -2.87 4.24 20.78
N GLN A 86 -3.40 3.06 21.08
CA GLN A 86 -3.05 2.27 22.27
C GLN A 86 -2.43 0.91 21.96
N ARG A 87 -2.67 0.37 20.78
CA ARG A 87 -2.35 -1.02 20.44
C ARG A 87 -2.16 -1.22 18.95
N ASN A 88 -1.52 -2.33 18.57
CA ASN A 88 -1.53 -2.77 17.18
C ASN A 88 -2.97 -2.98 16.71
N VAL A 89 -3.31 -2.73 15.44
CA VAL A 89 -4.66 -3.03 14.97
C VAL A 89 -4.77 -4.54 14.72
N PHE A 90 -3.95 -5.05 13.81
CA PHE A 90 -3.88 -6.48 13.49
C PHE A 90 -2.54 -7.09 13.93
N PHE A 91 -2.62 -8.32 14.43
CA PHE A 91 -1.46 -9.15 14.75
C PHE A 91 -1.53 -10.49 14.02
N CYS A 92 -0.49 -10.78 13.24
CA CYS A 92 -0.22 -12.07 12.62
C CYS A 92 1.12 -12.57 13.19
N GLY A 93 1.10 -13.57 14.06
CA GLY A 93 2.31 -14.06 14.71
C GLY A 93 2.29 -15.53 15.09
N ASN A 94 1.39 -16.30 14.50
CA ASN A 94 1.14 -17.71 14.81
C ASN A 94 1.24 -18.60 13.57
N ASN A 95 2.13 -18.23 12.63
CA ASN A 95 2.35 -18.89 11.33
C ASN A 95 1.21 -18.67 10.33
N GLU A 96 0.59 -17.50 10.34
CA GLU A 96 -0.35 -17.09 9.28
C GLU A 96 0.37 -17.14 7.92
N THR A 97 -0.35 -17.61 6.89
CA THR A 97 0.12 -17.69 5.49
C THR A 97 -0.82 -16.89 4.60
N THR A 98 -0.65 -16.93 3.28
CA THR A 98 -1.54 -16.24 2.34
C THR A 98 -2.98 -16.76 2.35
N SER A 99 -3.26 -17.89 3.03
CA SER A 99 -4.63 -18.33 3.36
C SER A 99 -5.31 -17.51 4.45
N THR A 100 -4.55 -16.76 5.25
CA THR A 100 -5.06 -15.75 6.18
C THR A 100 -5.23 -14.44 5.41
N ILE A 101 -6.48 -14.08 5.12
CA ILE A 101 -6.81 -12.93 4.29
C ILE A 101 -7.48 -11.85 5.15
N ILE A 102 -6.94 -10.64 5.12
CA ILE A 102 -7.53 -9.43 5.72
C ILE A 102 -7.94 -8.52 4.56
N SER A 103 -9.24 -8.28 4.39
CA SER A 103 -9.78 -7.63 3.19
C SER A 103 -10.77 -6.49 3.48
N GLY A 104 -10.57 -5.33 2.87
CA GLY A 104 -11.60 -4.29 2.82
C GLY A 104 -11.73 -3.41 4.08
N PHE A 105 -10.70 -3.23 4.90
CA PHE A 105 -10.80 -2.44 6.13
C PHE A 105 -10.06 -1.11 6.04
N THR A 106 -10.59 -0.08 6.71
CA THR A 106 -9.73 1.01 7.20
C THR A 106 -9.07 0.56 8.50
N ILE A 107 -7.74 0.53 8.50
CA ILE A 107 -6.88 0.08 9.60
C ILE A 107 -6.15 1.32 10.11
N THR A 108 -6.55 1.82 11.28
CA THR A 108 -6.13 3.16 11.71
C THR A 108 -5.88 3.28 13.21
N GLU A 109 -5.23 4.39 13.60
CA GLU A 109 -4.88 4.72 14.97
C GLU A 109 -4.16 3.57 15.68
N GLY A 110 -3.42 2.76 14.93
CA GLY A 110 -2.57 1.71 15.45
C GLY A 110 -1.33 2.30 16.12
N SER A 111 -0.93 1.73 17.26
CA SER A 111 0.25 2.17 18.00
C SER A 111 1.02 0.98 18.58
N GLY A 112 2.33 0.91 18.32
CA GLY A 112 3.17 -0.16 18.85
C GLY A 112 4.66 0.09 18.69
N SER A 113 5.50 -0.81 19.19
CA SER A 113 6.93 -0.75 18.86
C SER A 113 7.19 -1.12 17.40
N GLN A 114 6.33 -1.96 16.82
CA GLN A 114 6.43 -2.55 15.49
C GLN A 114 5.04 -2.71 14.90
N GLY A 115 4.84 -2.30 13.64
CA GLY A 115 3.64 -2.60 12.86
C GLY A 115 2.38 -1.96 13.43
N GLY A 116 2.35 -0.64 13.56
CA GLY A 116 1.28 0.09 14.26
C GLY A 116 -0.11 -0.35 13.78
N GLY A 117 -0.32 -0.31 12.47
CA GLY A 117 -1.49 -0.90 11.83
C GLY A 117 -1.46 -2.42 11.91
N ILE A 118 -0.50 -3.03 11.22
CA ILE A 118 -0.40 -4.49 11.10
C ILE A 118 1.01 -4.95 11.50
N LYS A 119 1.07 -5.86 12.48
CA LYS A 119 2.31 -6.51 12.88
C LYS A 119 2.33 -7.97 12.43
N CYS A 120 3.26 -8.29 11.53
CA CYS A 120 3.55 -9.65 11.09
C CYS A 120 4.87 -10.14 11.71
N LEU A 121 4.83 -11.27 12.42
CA LEU A 121 5.97 -11.90 13.05
C LEU A 121 6.08 -13.36 12.59
N GLY A 122 7.09 -13.68 11.78
CA GLY A 122 7.30 -15.01 11.20
C GLY A 122 6.08 -15.50 10.40
N SER A 123 5.35 -14.57 9.78
CA SER A 123 4.03 -14.81 9.19
C SER A 123 3.88 -14.03 7.88
N SER A 124 3.12 -14.57 6.94
CA SER A 124 2.99 -14.07 5.56
C SER A 124 1.52 -13.99 5.11
N PRO A 125 0.68 -13.16 5.77
CA PRO A 125 -0.73 -13.05 5.41
C PRO A 125 -0.93 -12.38 4.05
N LYS A 126 -2.15 -12.50 3.51
CA LYS A 126 -2.64 -11.67 2.41
C LYS A 126 -3.46 -10.52 2.97
N ILE A 127 -3.11 -9.30 2.57
CA ILE A 127 -3.77 -8.05 2.96
C ILE A 127 -4.24 -7.40 1.66
N GLU A 128 -5.53 -7.17 1.50
CA GLU A 128 -6.07 -6.66 0.24
C GLU A 128 -7.18 -5.62 0.41
N ASN A 129 -7.29 -4.67 -0.53
CA ASN A 129 -8.38 -3.68 -0.54
C ASN A 129 -8.48 -2.85 0.77
N CYS A 130 -7.35 -2.66 1.47
CA CYS A 130 -7.33 -2.00 2.78
C CYS A 130 -6.78 -0.57 2.70
N ARG A 131 -7.27 0.30 3.58
CA ARG A 131 -6.70 1.62 3.85
C ARG A 131 -5.94 1.58 5.17
N ILE A 132 -4.62 1.50 5.13
CA ILE A 132 -3.75 1.43 6.30
C ILE A 132 -3.23 2.84 6.57
N ILE A 133 -3.94 3.57 7.44
CA ILE A 133 -3.79 5.01 7.54
C ILE A 133 -3.64 5.52 8.98
N ASN A 134 -2.86 6.57 9.18
CA ASN A 134 -2.68 7.24 10.47
C ASN A 134 -2.26 6.28 11.61
N ASN A 135 -1.34 5.36 11.30
CA ASN A 135 -0.77 4.45 12.29
C ASN A 135 0.64 4.87 12.68
N TYR A 136 1.04 4.56 13.91
CA TYR A 136 2.32 4.93 14.48
C TYR A 136 3.08 3.72 15.02
N ALA A 137 4.38 3.59 14.71
CA ALA A 137 5.22 2.62 15.39
C ALA A 137 6.71 2.99 15.40
N GLY A 138 7.52 2.32 16.23
CA GLY A 138 8.98 2.42 16.10
C GLY A 138 9.47 1.93 14.72
N GLN A 139 8.93 0.80 14.25
CA GLN A 139 9.27 0.17 12.97
C GLN A 139 7.98 -0.17 12.22
N GLY A 140 7.81 0.32 10.99
CA GLY A 140 6.63 0.01 10.19
C GLY A 140 5.38 0.65 10.77
N GLY A 141 5.18 1.94 10.55
CA GLY A 141 4.02 2.67 11.08
C GLY A 141 2.72 2.01 10.62
N GLY A 142 2.60 1.80 9.31
CA GLY A 142 1.51 1.03 8.70
C GLY A 142 1.67 -0.47 8.94
N ILE A 143 2.73 -1.08 8.38
CA ILE A 143 2.96 -2.53 8.46
C ILE A 143 4.41 -2.85 8.84
N ALA A 144 4.61 -3.85 9.70
CA ALA A 144 5.93 -4.43 9.93
C ALA A 144 5.95 -5.94 9.63
N PHE A 145 6.90 -6.37 8.80
CA PHE A 145 7.23 -7.78 8.55
C PHE A 145 8.53 -8.13 9.25
N LEU A 146 8.45 -9.03 10.23
CA LEU A 146 9.54 -9.35 11.13
C LEU A 146 9.80 -10.84 11.20
N GLY A 147 11.07 -11.23 11.22
CA GLY A 147 11.49 -12.61 11.43
C GLY A 147 11.35 -13.49 10.18
N SER A 148 12.19 -14.53 10.12
CA SER A 148 12.33 -15.38 8.94
C SER A 148 11.14 -16.29 8.71
N ASN A 149 10.50 -16.12 7.55
CA ASN A 149 9.58 -17.05 6.93
C ASN A 149 10.05 -17.38 5.50
N ALA A 150 9.65 -18.54 4.98
CA ALA A 150 9.95 -18.91 3.59
C ALA A 150 8.94 -18.31 2.61
N ASP A 151 7.73 -18.00 3.10
CA ASP A 151 6.60 -17.56 2.29
C ASP A 151 6.58 -16.03 2.15
N MET A 152 5.97 -15.55 1.08
CA MET A 152 5.83 -14.14 0.76
C MET A 152 4.48 -13.62 1.24
N ALA A 153 4.45 -12.59 2.06
CA ALA A 153 3.20 -11.88 2.35
C ALA A 153 2.72 -11.15 1.09
N GLU A 154 1.41 -10.97 0.92
CA GLU A 154 0.85 -10.25 -0.22
C GLU A 154 0.10 -9.01 0.27
N ILE A 155 0.45 -7.84 -0.25
CA ILE A 155 -0.26 -6.58 -0.04
C ILE A 155 -0.78 -6.15 -1.41
N VAL A 156 -2.10 -6.17 -1.59
CA VAL A 156 -2.72 -6.00 -2.92
C VAL A 156 -3.78 -4.91 -2.87
N ASN A 157 -3.76 -3.96 -3.81
CA ASN A 157 -4.78 -2.90 -3.88
C ASN A 157 -4.99 -2.18 -2.54
N CYS A 158 -3.89 -1.82 -1.87
CA CYS A 158 -3.93 -1.17 -0.57
C CYS A 158 -3.40 0.27 -0.66
N VAL A 159 -3.93 1.11 0.22
CA VAL A 159 -3.44 2.47 0.43
C VAL A 159 -2.73 2.53 1.78
N LEU A 160 -1.43 2.84 1.77
CA LEU A 160 -0.63 3.09 2.97
C LEU A 160 -0.34 4.59 3.04
N GLN A 161 -1.03 5.30 3.94
CA GLN A 161 -0.98 6.76 3.97
C GLN A 161 -0.88 7.36 5.37
N ASN A 162 -0.13 8.46 5.51
CA ASN A 162 -0.01 9.22 6.78
C ASN A 162 0.42 8.35 7.96
N ASN A 163 1.17 7.27 7.72
CA ASN A 163 1.73 6.46 8.77
C ASN A 163 3.07 7.01 9.21
N GLU A 164 3.34 6.95 10.51
CA GLU A 164 4.54 7.52 11.12
C GLU A 164 5.40 6.44 11.77
N ALA A 165 6.71 6.49 11.55
CA ALA A 165 7.65 5.60 12.23
C ALA A 165 9.05 6.17 12.47
N THR A 166 9.92 5.39 13.13
CA THR A 166 11.38 5.65 13.06
C THR A 166 11.97 5.06 11.78
N PHE A 167 11.57 3.83 11.43
CA PHE A 167 12.01 3.11 10.23
C PHE A 167 10.81 2.63 9.44
N GLY A 168 10.67 3.05 8.17
CA GLY A 168 9.56 2.64 7.30
C GLY A 168 8.23 3.19 7.83
N GLY A 169 7.87 4.42 7.45
CA GLY A 169 6.59 5.02 7.84
C GLY A 169 5.43 4.15 7.33
N ALA A 170 5.44 3.82 6.04
CA ALA A 170 4.45 2.93 5.44
C ALA A 170 4.69 1.48 5.84
N ALA A 171 5.87 0.95 5.51
CA ALA A 171 6.21 -0.45 5.72
C ALA A 171 7.67 -0.62 6.12
N PHE A 172 7.90 -1.52 7.06
CA PHE A 172 9.24 -1.96 7.47
C PHE A 172 9.35 -3.47 7.37
N CYS A 173 10.46 -3.94 6.81
CA CYS A 173 10.75 -5.36 6.69
C CYS A 173 12.14 -5.68 7.22
N ASP A 174 12.20 -6.57 8.21
CA ASP A 174 13.44 -7.13 8.75
C ASP A 174 13.29 -8.64 8.90
N MET A 175 14.03 -9.36 8.06
CA MET A 175 14.02 -10.82 7.97
C MET A 175 12.73 -11.46 7.44
N GLY A 176 11.69 -10.68 7.11
CA GLY A 176 10.45 -11.16 6.47
C GLY A 176 10.47 -11.01 4.94
N ASN A 177 9.40 -11.43 4.26
CA ASN A 177 9.27 -11.19 2.82
C ASN A 177 7.86 -10.70 2.47
N PHE A 178 7.75 -9.77 1.50
CA PHE A 178 6.47 -9.34 0.98
C PHE A 178 6.47 -8.96 -0.51
N TRP A 179 5.30 -9.09 -1.12
CA TRP A 179 4.94 -8.54 -2.42
C TRP A 179 3.89 -7.46 -2.25
N MET A 180 4.15 -6.29 -2.81
CA MET A 180 3.24 -5.15 -2.82
C MET A 180 2.82 -4.88 -4.26
N ILE A 181 1.53 -5.02 -4.54
CA ILE A 181 0.97 -5.06 -5.89
C ILE A 181 -0.20 -4.07 -5.96
N ASP A 182 -0.24 -3.23 -6.99
CA ASP A 182 -1.34 -2.27 -7.21
C ASP A 182 -1.59 -1.36 -5.99
N CYS A 183 -0.53 -0.97 -5.28
CA CYS A 183 -0.66 -0.20 -4.05
C CYS A 183 -0.31 1.28 -4.23
N LEU A 184 -0.79 2.10 -3.29
CA LEU A 184 -0.38 3.48 -3.11
C LEU A 184 0.30 3.64 -1.75
N VAL A 185 1.54 4.14 -1.76
CA VAL A 185 2.32 4.46 -0.56
C VAL A 185 2.64 5.94 -0.55
N ARG A 186 1.92 6.72 0.26
CA ARG A 186 2.04 8.18 0.23
C ARG A 186 1.98 8.89 1.56
N ASP A 187 2.61 10.06 1.61
CA ASP A 187 2.54 10.98 2.76
C ASP A 187 2.94 10.32 4.10
N ASN A 188 3.75 9.25 4.05
CA ASN A 188 4.22 8.57 5.24
C ASN A 188 5.50 9.23 5.75
N VAL A 189 5.65 9.27 7.06
CA VAL A 189 6.74 9.99 7.72
C VAL A 189 7.59 9.01 8.50
N ALA A 190 8.91 9.03 8.31
CA ALA A 190 9.80 8.39 9.26
C ALA A 190 11.15 9.07 9.34
N ASN A 191 11.88 8.87 10.44
CA ASN A 191 13.21 9.45 10.61
C ASN A 191 14.23 8.96 9.57
N ILE A 192 14.06 7.75 9.03
CA ILE A 192 15.00 7.18 8.05
C ILE A 192 14.41 7.09 6.64
N ILE A 193 13.29 6.39 6.44
CA ILE A 193 12.60 6.25 5.14
C ILE A 193 11.11 6.24 5.42
N GLY A 194 10.39 7.25 4.92
CA GLY A 194 8.95 7.40 5.13
C GLY A 194 8.14 6.36 4.38
N GLY A 195 8.52 6.01 3.16
CA GLY A 195 7.81 4.99 2.39
C GLY A 195 8.14 3.58 2.87
N VAL A 196 8.76 2.78 1.99
CA VAL A 196 9.03 1.36 2.24
C VAL A 196 10.50 1.14 2.60
N TYR A 197 10.76 0.60 3.79
CA TYR A 197 12.09 0.22 4.24
C TYR A 197 12.23 -1.30 4.31
N VAL A 198 13.05 -1.87 3.43
CA VAL A 198 13.51 -3.28 3.51
C VAL A 198 14.95 -3.32 4.04
N TYR A 199 15.13 -3.77 5.28
CA TYR A 199 16.46 -3.86 5.92
C TYR A 199 17.20 -5.14 5.56
N CYS A 200 16.49 -6.26 5.62
CA CYS A 200 16.99 -7.59 5.28
C CYS A 200 15.83 -8.40 4.70
N CYS A 201 16.12 -9.26 3.71
CA CYS A 201 15.20 -10.10 2.93
C CYS A 201 14.53 -9.40 1.73
N SER A 202 13.43 -9.95 1.20
CA SER A 202 12.85 -9.58 -0.10
C SER A 202 11.54 -8.80 0.06
N GLY A 203 11.56 -7.53 -0.33
CA GLY A 203 10.35 -6.78 -0.66
C GLY A 203 10.34 -6.51 -2.16
N ILE A 204 9.28 -6.92 -2.86
CA ILE A 204 9.10 -6.61 -4.28
C ILE A 204 7.84 -5.76 -4.44
N LEU A 205 7.98 -4.65 -5.16
CA LEU A 205 6.89 -3.78 -5.55
C LEU A 205 6.59 -4.01 -7.03
N GLN A 206 5.32 -4.08 -7.36
CA GLN A 206 4.81 -4.24 -8.72
C GLN A 206 3.61 -3.32 -8.94
N ASN A 207 3.62 -2.60 -10.07
CA ASN A 207 2.54 -1.67 -10.44
C ASN A 207 2.08 -0.78 -9.26
N THR A 208 3.06 -0.31 -8.48
CA THR A 208 2.83 0.37 -7.20
C THR A 208 3.38 1.78 -7.27
N VAL A 209 2.66 2.73 -6.69
CA VAL A 209 3.06 4.13 -6.60
C VAL A 209 3.59 4.41 -5.19
N VAL A 210 4.81 4.92 -5.08
CA VAL A 210 5.44 5.33 -3.82
C VAL A 210 5.89 6.78 -3.94
N CYS A 211 5.22 7.68 -3.23
CA CYS A 211 5.44 9.11 -3.43
C CYS A 211 5.14 9.99 -2.22
N SER A 212 5.63 11.23 -2.20
CA SER A 212 5.41 12.20 -1.10
C SER A 212 5.78 11.70 0.30
N ASN A 213 6.61 10.67 0.43
CA ASN A 213 7.02 10.18 1.74
C ASN A 213 8.24 10.96 2.25
N ALA A 214 8.29 11.23 3.56
CA ALA A 214 9.39 12.00 4.15
C ALA A 214 10.66 11.15 4.27
N ASN A 215 11.82 11.76 4.02
CA ASN A 215 13.15 11.12 4.14
C ASN A 215 13.41 9.94 3.17
N GLY A 216 12.53 9.69 2.20
CA GLY A 216 12.76 8.75 1.11
C GLY A 216 11.57 7.83 0.83
N GLN A 217 11.50 7.38 -0.42
CA GLN A 217 10.39 6.59 -0.94
C GLN A 217 10.60 5.08 -0.73
N LEU A 218 11.76 4.56 -1.13
CA LEU A 218 12.07 3.13 -1.06
C LEU A 218 13.53 2.91 -0.67
N TYR A 219 13.77 1.94 0.21
CA TYR A 219 15.11 1.46 0.54
C TYR A 219 15.15 -0.07 0.56
N GLY A 220 16.15 -0.66 -0.09
CA GLY A 220 16.47 -2.09 -0.04
C GLY A 220 15.52 -3.04 -0.79
N GLY A 221 14.29 -2.62 -1.10
CA GLY A 221 13.33 -3.38 -1.89
C GLY A 221 13.61 -3.31 -3.40
N GLY A 222 13.13 -4.30 -4.14
CA GLY A 222 13.06 -4.26 -5.61
C GLY A 222 11.73 -3.67 -6.06
N ALA A 223 11.75 -2.87 -7.11
CA ALA A 223 10.55 -2.40 -7.80
C ALA A 223 10.66 -2.78 -9.28
N ASP A 224 9.55 -3.17 -9.91
CA ASP A 224 9.51 -3.38 -11.36
C ASP A 224 9.42 -2.06 -12.13
N ASP A 225 9.54 -2.14 -13.46
CA ASP A 225 9.57 -0.98 -14.36
C ASP A 225 8.22 -0.24 -14.42
N ASP A 226 7.12 -0.89 -13.97
CA ASP A 226 5.77 -0.32 -13.93
C ASP A 226 5.49 0.42 -12.61
N CYS A 227 6.42 0.41 -11.64
CA CYS A 227 6.30 1.19 -10.42
C CYS A 227 6.64 2.67 -10.65
N VAL A 228 5.92 3.54 -9.93
CA VAL A 228 6.21 4.99 -9.90
C VAL A 228 6.80 5.33 -8.53
N ILE A 229 8.09 5.65 -8.49
CA ILE A 229 8.79 6.05 -7.27
C ILE A 229 9.22 7.51 -7.41
N SER A 230 8.57 8.43 -6.69
CA SER A 230 8.74 9.88 -6.87
C SER A 230 8.78 10.64 -5.54
N GLU A 231 9.46 11.78 -5.47
CA GLU A 231 9.44 12.60 -4.25
C GLU A 231 8.08 13.27 -4.01
N ALA A 232 7.26 13.43 -5.05
CA ALA A 232 5.93 13.98 -4.97
C ALA A 232 4.91 13.06 -5.65
N CYS A 233 3.76 12.88 -5.02
CA CYS A 233 2.58 12.27 -5.62
C CYS A 233 1.94 13.29 -6.56
N GLU A 234 2.59 13.55 -7.68
CA GLU A 234 2.00 14.30 -8.77
C GLU A 234 1.46 13.32 -9.79
N SER A 235 0.14 13.11 -9.74
CA SER A 235 -0.62 13.07 -10.98
C SER A 235 -0.85 14.53 -11.31
N CYS A 236 -0.22 15.05 -12.36
CA CYS A 236 -0.41 16.44 -12.76
C CYS A 236 -1.90 16.77 -13.04
N GLY A 237 -2.77 15.75 -13.11
CA GLY A 237 -4.21 15.80 -13.33
C GLY A 237 -4.59 15.42 -14.75
N ASP A 238 -3.62 15.35 -15.67
CA ASP A 238 -3.83 14.89 -17.04
C ASP A 238 -3.84 13.37 -17.07
N ILE A 239 -5.05 12.81 -17.08
CA ILE A 239 -5.29 11.37 -17.16
C ILE A 239 -5.71 10.93 -18.56
N ASN A 240 -5.88 11.88 -19.48
CA ASN A 240 -6.20 11.59 -20.87
C ASN A 240 -4.98 11.71 -21.81
N GLY A 241 -3.87 12.26 -21.32
CA GLY A 241 -2.58 12.35 -21.99
C GLY A 241 -2.52 13.48 -23.02
N ASP A 242 -3.29 14.56 -22.84
CA ASP A 242 -3.29 15.73 -23.72
C ASP A 242 -2.50 16.93 -23.17
N ASP A 243 -1.70 16.69 -22.12
CA ASP A 243 -0.84 17.61 -21.40
C ASP A 243 -1.60 18.75 -20.69
N ILE A 244 -2.93 18.73 -20.62
CA ILE A 244 -3.71 19.81 -20.02
C ILE A 244 -4.84 19.27 -19.17
N VAL A 245 -4.86 19.62 -17.88
CA VAL A 245 -5.98 19.24 -17.01
C VAL A 245 -7.26 19.99 -17.40
N ASN A 246 -8.20 19.29 -18.01
CA ASN A 246 -9.43 19.89 -18.51
C ASN A 246 -10.64 18.93 -18.45
N VAL A 247 -11.67 19.25 -19.23
CA VAL A 247 -12.89 18.43 -19.30
C VAL A 247 -12.63 17.03 -19.84
N GLY A 248 -11.59 16.83 -20.66
CA GLY A 248 -11.13 15.52 -21.13
C GLY A 248 -10.84 14.57 -19.98
N ASP A 249 -10.08 15.04 -18.99
CA ASP A 249 -9.75 14.30 -17.77
C ASP A 249 -10.97 14.01 -16.93
N LEU A 250 -11.82 15.02 -16.71
CA LEU A 250 -13.03 14.84 -15.92
C LEU A 250 -13.94 13.76 -16.53
N LEU A 251 -13.99 13.67 -17.86
CA LEU A 251 -14.76 12.64 -18.55
C LEU A 251 -14.16 11.24 -18.36
N VAL A 252 -12.85 11.09 -18.14
CA VAL A 252 -12.23 9.81 -17.78
C VAL A 252 -12.68 9.37 -16.38
N ILE A 253 -12.70 10.27 -15.40
CA ILE A 253 -13.21 10.00 -14.03
C ILE A 253 -14.69 9.62 -14.09
N ILE A 254 -15.52 10.46 -14.72
CA ILE A 254 -16.98 10.23 -14.79
C ILE A 254 -17.30 8.91 -15.51
N LYS A 255 -16.57 8.57 -16.57
CA LYS A 255 -16.80 7.33 -17.33
C LYS A 255 -16.53 6.08 -16.50
N ASN A 256 -15.59 6.16 -15.56
CA ASN A 256 -15.17 5.03 -14.73
C ASN A 256 -15.70 5.13 -13.29
N TRP A 257 -16.71 5.95 -13.06
CA TRP A 257 -17.29 6.19 -11.73
C TRP A 257 -17.65 4.91 -10.98
N ASN A 258 -17.31 4.85 -9.70
CA ASN A 258 -17.58 3.72 -8.80
C ASN A 258 -16.94 2.41 -9.30
N THR A 259 -15.73 2.50 -9.84
CA THR A 259 -14.89 1.35 -10.21
C THR A 259 -13.50 1.50 -9.61
N SER A 260 -12.70 0.44 -9.62
CA SER A 260 -11.29 0.43 -9.20
C SER A 260 -10.33 0.65 -10.38
N ASN A 261 -10.76 1.37 -11.42
CA ASN A 261 -9.92 1.60 -12.60
C ASN A 261 -8.85 2.65 -12.29
N VAL A 262 -7.58 2.23 -12.25
CA VAL A 262 -6.45 3.11 -11.92
C VAL A 262 -6.36 4.40 -12.76
N TYR A 263 -6.87 4.39 -14.00
CA TYR A 263 -6.81 5.57 -14.89
C TYR A 263 -7.78 6.68 -14.52
N GLY A 264 -8.84 6.39 -13.78
CA GLY A 264 -9.78 7.42 -13.29
C GLY A 264 -9.69 7.66 -11.79
N ASP A 265 -8.92 6.84 -11.08
CA ASP A 265 -8.68 6.93 -9.64
C ASP A 265 -7.43 7.78 -9.42
N VAL A 266 -7.57 9.09 -9.64
CA VAL A 266 -6.45 10.05 -9.52
C VAL A 266 -5.98 10.22 -8.08
N THR A 267 -6.83 9.87 -7.12
CA THR A 267 -6.44 9.81 -5.71
C THR A 267 -5.77 8.50 -5.34
N LEU A 268 -5.87 7.49 -6.22
CA LEU A 268 -5.37 6.12 -6.08
C LEU A 268 -5.89 5.45 -4.80
N ASP A 269 -7.12 5.78 -4.41
CA ASP A 269 -7.72 5.34 -3.15
C ASP A 269 -8.51 4.02 -3.25
N GLY A 270 -8.48 3.42 -4.44
CA GLY A 270 -9.08 2.14 -4.79
C GLY A 270 -10.49 2.26 -5.36
N ILE A 271 -11.07 3.46 -5.40
CA ILE A 271 -12.42 3.69 -5.91
C ILE A 271 -12.58 5.07 -6.53
N ILE A 272 -13.02 5.09 -7.79
CA ILE A 272 -13.32 6.34 -8.48
C ILE A 272 -14.59 6.98 -7.90
N ASN A 273 -14.43 8.10 -7.22
CA ASN A 273 -15.50 8.78 -6.51
C ASN A 273 -15.33 10.31 -6.52
N VAL A 274 -16.02 10.99 -5.60
CA VAL A 274 -15.99 12.46 -5.52
C VAL A 274 -14.61 13.01 -5.19
N GLU A 275 -13.80 12.27 -4.44
CA GLU A 275 -12.43 12.65 -4.09
C GLU A 275 -11.56 12.78 -5.35
N ASP A 276 -11.76 11.92 -6.35
CA ASP A 276 -11.07 12.02 -7.65
C ASP A 276 -11.45 13.27 -8.42
N ILE A 277 -12.74 13.64 -8.40
CA ILE A 277 -13.19 14.91 -8.99
C ILE A 277 -12.61 16.09 -8.22
N LEU A 278 -12.60 16.05 -6.89
CA LEU A 278 -12.07 17.14 -6.07
C LEU A 278 -10.57 17.33 -6.29
N PHE A 279 -9.82 16.23 -6.40
CA PHE A 279 -8.42 16.26 -6.81
C PHE A 279 -8.29 16.92 -8.18
N LEU A 280 -9.00 16.43 -9.19
CA LEU A 280 -8.88 16.94 -10.55
C LEU A 280 -9.22 18.43 -10.64
N VAL A 281 -10.27 18.88 -9.94
CA VAL A 281 -10.66 20.29 -9.88
C VAL A 281 -9.61 21.15 -9.16
N SER A 282 -8.88 20.58 -8.19
CA SER A 282 -7.82 21.29 -7.48
C SER A 282 -6.61 21.60 -8.36
N VAL A 283 -6.39 20.80 -9.41
CA VAL A 283 -5.31 20.94 -10.40
C VAL A 283 -5.83 21.40 -11.77
N TRP A 284 -7.05 21.94 -11.83
CA TRP A 284 -7.69 22.30 -13.10
C TRP A 284 -6.94 23.37 -13.88
N GLY A 285 -6.68 23.10 -15.16
CA GLY A 285 -5.92 23.98 -16.04
C GLY A 285 -4.41 23.91 -15.83
N ASN A 286 -3.90 22.97 -15.02
CA ASN A 286 -2.47 22.69 -14.99
C ASN A 286 -1.99 22.26 -16.38
N ASP A 287 -0.83 22.77 -16.75
CA ASP A 287 -0.04 22.31 -17.89
C ASP A 287 0.85 21.18 -17.37
N CYS A 288 0.63 19.99 -17.91
CA CYS A 288 1.33 18.76 -17.57
C CYS A 288 2.47 18.45 -18.54
N SER A 289 2.73 19.34 -19.52
CA SER A 289 3.83 19.14 -20.44
C SER A 289 5.13 19.02 -19.64
N PRO A 290 5.99 18.05 -19.98
CA PRO A 290 7.29 17.94 -19.32
C PRO A 290 8.05 19.25 -19.50
N ASP A 291 8.76 19.67 -18.46
CA ASP A 291 9.62 20.86 -18.55
C ASP A 291 10.48 20.78 -19.81
N PRO A 292 10.56 21.86 -20.59
CA PRO A 292 11.32 21.84 -21.82
C PRO A 292 12.78 21.52 -21.50
N VAL A 293 13.33 20.56 -22.25
CA VAL A 293 14.71 20.11 -22.09
C VAL A 293 15.57 20.59 -23.24
N GLY A 294 16.85 20.76 -22.97
CA GLY A 294 17.82 21.30 -23.91
C GLY A 294 19.22 20.77 -23.67
N ALA A 295 20.17 21.35 -24.39
CA ALA A 295 21.58 21.09 -24.23
C ALA A 295 22.16 21.94 -23.10
N CYS A 296 22.97 21.30 -22.27
CA CYS A 296 23.71 21.91 -21.18
C CYS A 296 25.20 21.76 -21.47
N CYS A 297 25.93 22.86 -21.43
CA CYS A 297 27.37 22.85 -21.56
C CYS A 297 28.01 22.90 -20.17
N ILE A 298 28.90 21.95 -19.88
CA ILE A 298 29.43 21.70 -18.53
C ILE A 298 30.97 21.76 -18.58
N GLY A 299 31.56 22.51 -17.65
CA GLY A 299 33.02 22.67 -17.51
C GLY A 299 33.57 23.93 -18.19
N TRP A 300 34.66 24.50 -17.66
CA TRP A 300 35.14 25.83 -18.09
C TRP A 300 36.38 25.82 -18.99
N GLU A 301 37.25 24.80 -18.87
CA GLU A 301 38.50 24.69 -19.65
C GLU A 301 38.37 23.70 -20.82
N GLU A 302 37.67 22.58 -20.63
CA GLU A 302 37.28 21.63 -21.67
C GLU A 302 35.77 21.35 -21.56
N PRO A 303 34.93 22.28 -22.05
CA PRO A 303 33.49 22.14 -21.94
C PRO A 303 32.98 20.97 -22.78
N TRP A 304 32.13 20.16 -22.18
CA TRP A 304 31.43 19.06 -22.85
C TRP A 304 29.92 19.27 -22.73
N CYS A 305 29.19 18.70 -23.67
CA CYS A 305 27.74 18.89 -23.76
C CYS A 305 26.98 17.69 -23.21
N LYS A 306 25.90 17.95 -22.48
CA LYS A 306 24.89 16.99 -22.06
C LYS A 306 23.50 17.48 -22.49
N GLY A 307 22.81 16.71 -23.33
CA GLY A 307 21.47 17.04 -23.81
C GLY A 307 20.38 16.44 -22.95
N GLY A 308 19.14 16.92 -23.12
CA GLY A 308 17.96 16.39 -22.44
C GLY A 308 17.92 16.74 -20.96
N LEU A 309 18.42 17.92 -20.59
CA LEU A 309 18.32 18.45 -19.23
C LEU A 309 17.36 19.63 -19.20
N THR A 310 16.64 19.81 -18.11
CA THR A 310 15.96 21.09 -17.83
C THR A 310 17.00 22.19 -17.52
N GLU A 311 16.56 23.45 -17.51
CA GLU A 311 17.44 24.58 -17.15
C GLU A 311 18.00 24.42 -15.72
N ASP A 312 17.16 24.03 -14.76
CA ASP A 312 17.56 23.82 -13.37
C ASP A 312 18.54 22.65 -13.22
N GLU A 313 18.28 21.52 -13.87
CA GLU A 313 19.21 20.38 -13.87
C GLU A 313 20.56 20.78 -14.45
N CYS A 314 20.57 21.60 -15.50
CA CYS A 314 21.80 22.11 -16.08
C CYS A 314 22.62 22.95 -15.09
N TRP A 315 21.96 23.78 -14.28
CA TRP A 315 22.61 24.57 -13.23
C TRP A 315 23.13 23.71 -12.07
N ASP A 316 22.43 22.65 -11.70
CA ASP A 316 22.89 21.69 -10.68
C ASP A 316 24.17 20.96 -11.09
N TYR A 317 24.34 20.73 -12.40
CA TYR A 317 25.61 20.23 -12.96
C TYR A 317 26.72 21.30 -13.04
N GLY A 318 26.45 22.54 -12.61
CA GLY A 318 27.37 23.67 -12.75
C GLY A 318 27.61 24.08 -14.20
N GLY A 319 26.65 23.76 -15.09
CA GLY A 319 26.71 24.06 -16.51
C GLY A 319 25.94 25.33 -16.89
N TRP A 320 25.91 25.62 -18.18
CA TRP A 320 25.11 26.71 -18.75
C TRP A 320 24.16 26.18 -19.82
N TYR A 321 22.88 26.48 -19.64
CA TYR A 321 21.79 25.97 -20.47
C TYR A 321 21.79 26.67 -21.84
N GLN A 322 21.58 25.91 -22.91
CA GLN A 322 21.61 26.41 -24.29
C GLN A 322 20.22 26.76 -24.84
N GLY A 323 19.18 26.59 -24.03
CA GLY A 323 17.79 26.83 -24.40
C GLY A 323 17.05 25.55 -24.78
N ASP A 324 15.74 25.67 -24.80
CA ASP A 324 14.81 24.56 -25.03
C ASP A 324 14.97 23.94 -26.42
N ASP A 325 14.69 22.64 -26.52
CA ASP A 325 14.80 21.81 -27.72
C ASP A 325 16.20 21.77 -28.36
N THR A 326 17.21 22.31 -27.68
CA THR A 326 18.59 22.22 -28.15
C THR A 326 19.19 20.84 -27.85
N SER A 327 20.04 20.38 -28.76
CA SER A 327 20.80 19.14 -28.61
C SER A 327 22.30 19.41 -28.72
N CYS A 328 23.12 18.49 -28.21
CA CYS A 328 24.58 18.60 -28.30
C CYS A 328 25.13 18.59 -29.73
N GLY A 329 24.34 18.21 -30.73
CA GLY A 329 24.70 18.33 -32.14
C GLY A 329 24.36 19.70 -32.75
N SER A 330 23.52 20.50 -32.08
CA SER A 330 23.03 21.80 -32.56
C SER A 330 23.68 23.01 -31.87
N VAL A 331 24.53 22.79 -30.86
CA VAL A 331 25.15 23.84 -30.04
C VAL A 331 26.65 23.64 -29.95
N SER A 332 27.40 24.74 -29.77
CA SER A 332 28.84 24.70 -29.49
C SER A 332 29.07 25.13 -28.06
N CYS A 333 29.68 24.27 -27.26
CA CYS A 333 30.10 24.61 -25.90
C CYS A 333 31.48 25.31 -25.85
N PHE A 334 32.10 25.55 -27.01
CA PHE A 334 33.36 26.28 -27.19
C PHE A 334 33.12 27.69 -27.72
#